data_AF-A0A2N4Z638-F1
#
_entry.id   AF-A0A2N4Z638-F1
#
_cell.length_a   1.000
_cell.length_b   1.000
_cell.length_c   1.000
_cell.angle_alpha   90.00
_cell.angle_beta   90.00
_cell.angle_gamma   90.00
#
_symmetry.space_group_name_H-M   'P 1'
#
loop_
_entity.id
_entity.type
_entity.pdbx_description
1 polymer ?
#
loop_
_entity_poly.entity_id
_entity_poly.type
_entity_poly.pdbx_seq_one_letter_code
_entity_poly.pdbx_strand_id
1 'polypeptide(L)'
;MFSSFFVLTSIVVWIMPVMTIAGAIFRKDLLTRKEWIFLVFFSIVGASYVSYSSWQDRNIGLVPIGKEYLSCQLKSRNEPDPETFRTVTLDCGGEEKMAKEELYDAAVKAAIKYGYE
;
A
#
# COMPACT_ATOMS: atom_id res chain seq x y z
N MET A 1 9.46 -7.12 -5.17
CA MET A 1 8.35 -7.31 -6.15
C MET A 1 6.95 -7.02 -5.59
N PHE A 2 6.77 -6.97 -4.26
CA PHE A 2 5.46 -6.78 -3.59
C PHE A 2 4.79 -5.39 -3.76
N SER A 3 5.47 -4.37 -4.30
CA SER A 3 4.92 -2.99 -4.36
C SER A 3 4.07 -2.75 -5.62
N SER A 4 4.57 -3.14 -6.79
CA SER A 4 3.97 -2.71 -8.06
C SER A 4 2.66 -3.41 -8.39
N PHE A 5 2.52 -4.70 -8.05
CA PHE A 5 1.31 -5.48 -8.33
C PHE A 5 0.08 -4.98 -7.53
N PHE A 6 0.29 -4.60 -6.26
CA PHE A 6 -0.76 -4.07 -5.40
C PHE A 6 -1.18 -2.64 -5.78
N VAL A 7 -0.23 -1.82 -6.22
CA VAL A 7 -0.53 -0.50 -6.80
C VAL A 7 -1.33 -0.66 -8.10
N LEU A 8 -0.93 -1.59 -8.97
CA LEU A 8 -1.62 -1.83 -10.23
C LEU A 8 -3.05 -2.33 -10.02
N THR A 9 -3.25 -3.30 -9.12
CA THR A 9 -4.60 -3.81 -8.78
C THR A 9 -5.46 -2.73 -8.13
N SER A 10 -4.87 -1.90 -7.26
CA SER A 10 -5.58 -0.75 -6.66
C SER A 10 -5.97 0.28 -7.71
N ILE A 11 -5.23 0.46 -8.80
CA ILE A 11 -5.62 1.35 -9.91
C ILE A 11 -6.67 0.70 -10.81
N VAL A 12 -6.47 -0.57 -11.17
CA VAL A 12 -7.35 -1.31 -12.08
C VAL A 12 -8.76 -1.44 -11.51
N VAL A 13 -8.92 -1.60 -10.19
CA VAL A 13 -10.25 -1.74 -9.57
C VAL A 13 -11.12 -0.47 -9.73
N TRP A 14 -10.51 0.70 -9.94
CA TRP A 14 -11.23 1.95 -10.18
C TRP A 14 -11.73 2.12 -11.62
N ILE A 15 -11.26 1.29 -12.57
CA ILE A 15 -11.76 1.32 -13.95
C ILE A 15 -13.26 1.01 -13.97
N MET A 16 -13.71 0.05 -13.15
CA MET A 16 -15.11 -0.35 -13.09
C MET A 16 -16.02 0.81 -12.64
N PRO A 17 -15.79 1.49 -11.50
CA PRO A 17 -16.53 2.69 -11.13
C PRO A 17 -16.54 3.78 -12.20
N VAL A 18 -15.40 4.05 -12.84
CA VAL A 18 -15.30 5.08 -13.88
C VAL A 18 -16.18 4.72 -15.08
N MET A 19 -16.13 3.46 -15.52
CA MET A 19 -16.98 2.97 -16.61
C MET A 19 -18.46 2.97 -16.25
N THR A 20 -18.80 2.64 -15.01
CA THR A 20 -20.19 2.70 -14.51
C THR A 20 -20.72 4.13 -14.45
N ILE A 21 -19.89 5.10 -14.02
CA ILE A 21 -20.25 6.53 -14.04
C ILE A 21 -20.42 7.03 -15.47
N ALA A 22 -19.50 6.67 -16.38
CA ALA A 22 -19.61 7.02 -17.79
C ALA A 22 -20.90 6.43 -18.40
N GLY A 23 -21.22 5.17 -18.11
CA GLY A 23 -22.47 4.53 -18.51
C GLY A 23 -23.71 5.28 -18.00
N ALA A 24 -23.71 5.69 -16.74
CA ALA A 24 -24.81 6.47 -16.16
C ALA A 24 -25.02 7.85 -16.82
N ILE A 25 -23.96 8.44 -17.37
CA ILE A 25 -24.01 9.74 -18.06
C ILE A 25 -24.46 9.56 -19.51
N PHE A 26 -23.85 8.63 -20.25
CA PHE A 26 -24.00 8.50 -21.70
C PHE A 26 -25.08 7.50 -22.13
N ARG A 27 -25.47 6.55 -21.28
CA ARG A 27 -26.42 5.46 -21.61
C ARG A 27 -27.61 5.41 -20.64
N LYS A 28 -28.29 6.55 -20.51
CA LYS A 28 -29.52 6.71 -19.70
C LYS A 28 -30.70 5.88 -20.24
N ASP A 29 -30.58 5.37 -21.45
CA ASP A 29 -31.54 4.51 -22.15
C ASP A 29 -31.49 3.04 -21.69
N LEU A 30 -30.35 2.56 -21.19
CA LEU A 30 -30.15 1.15 -20.85
C LEU A 30 -30.74 0.72 -19.50
N LEU A 31 -30.73 1.63 -18.52
CA LEU A 31 -31.14 1.36 -17.14
C LEU A 31 -31.87 2.57 -16.57
N THR A 32 -32.74 2.32 -15.59
CA THR A 32 -33.40 3.40 -14.86
C THR A 32 -32.41 4.17 -13.99
N ARG A 33 -32.76 5.41 -13.64
CA ARG A 33 -31.92 6.26 -12.78
C ARG A 33 -31.56 5.59 -11.45
N LYS A 34 -32.48 4.80 -10.87
CA LYS A 34 -32.25 4.10 -9.59
C LYS A 34 -31.22 3.00 -9.73
N GLU A 35 -31.26 2.23 -10.81
CA GLU A 35 -30.30 1.15 -11.09
C GLU A 35 -28.90 1.70 -11.35
N TRP A 36 -28.79 2.80 -12.10
CA TRP A 36 -27.50 3.49 -12.30
C TRP A 36 -26.91 3.99 -10.99
N ILE A 37 -27.71 4.63 -10.13
CA ILE A 37 -27.26 5.09 -8.81
C ILE A 37 -26.77 3.91 -7.97
N PHE A 38 -27.53 2.80 -7.96
CA PHE A 38 -27.15 1.60 -7.23
C PHE A 38 -25.82 1.01 -7.72
N LEU A 39 -25.63 0.89 -9.03
CA LEU A 39 -24.39 0.37 -9.62
C LEU A 39 -23.19 1.27 -9.33
N VAL A 40 -23.35 2.60 -9.48
CA VAL A 40 -22.29 3.57 -9.14
C VAL A 40 -21.91 3.42 -7.67
N PHE A 41 -22.90 3.39 -6.77
CA PHE A 41 -22.65 3.22 -5.34
C PHE A 41 -21.91 1.91 -5.04
N PHE A 42 -22.40 0.78 -5.55
CA PHE A 42 -21.80 -0.53 -5.28
C PHE A 42 -20.38 -0.64 -5.85
N SER A 43 -20.14 -0.10 -7.05
CA SER A 43 -18.80 -0.09 -7.65
C SER A 43 -17.81 0.71 -6.82
N ILE A 44 -18.19 1.89 -6.33
CA ILE A 44 -17.32 2.74 -5.51
C ILE A 44 -17.04 2.06 -4.17
N VAL A 45 -18.05 1.49 -3.52
CA VAL A 45 -17.87 0.79 -2.24
C VAL A 45 -16.95 -0.42 -2.42
N GLY A 46 -17.16 -1.23 -3.48
CA GLY A 46 -16.32 -2.38 -3.79
C GLY A 46 -14.86 -1.98 -4.09
N ALA A 47 -14.65 -0.98 -4.93
CA ALA A 47 -13.31 -0.46 -5.24
C ALA A 47 -12.61 0.09 -4.00
N SER A 48 -13.35 0.81 -3.15
CA SER A 48 -12.82 1.36 -1.89
C SER A 48 -12.44 0.25 -0.92
N TYR A 49 -13.26 -0.78 -0.78
CA TYR A 49 -12.98 -1.95 0.07
C TYR A 49 -11.71 -2.68 -0.36
N VAL A 50 -11.58 -3.00 -1.65
CA VAL A 50 -10.39 -3.69 -2.20
C VAL A 50 -9.14 -2.83 -2.04
N SER A 51 -9.25 -1.52 -2.28
CA SER A 51 -8.14 -0.58 -2.06
C SER A 51 -7.71 -0.55 -0.59
N TYR A 52 -8.68 -0.57 0.34
CA TYR A 52 -8.42 -0.59 1.77
C TYR A 52 -7.80 -1.90 2.25
N SER A 53 -8.34 -3.06 1.83
CA SER A 53 -7.81 -4.37 2.22
C SER A 53 -6.38 -4.56 1.71
N SER A 54 -6.12 -4.18 0.46
CA SER A 54 -4.78 -4.14 -0.15
C SER A 54 -3.79 -3.32 0.69
N TRP A 55 -4.23 -2.15 1.16
CA TRP A 55 -3.40 -1.30 2.03
C TRP A 55 -3.21 -1.89 3.44
N GLN A 56 -4.24 -2.54 3.99
CA GLN A 56 -4.18 -3.17 5.32
C GLN A 56 -3.26 -4.40 5.32
N ASP A 57 -3.36 -5.27 4.33
CA ASP A 57 -2.48 -6.44 4.15
C ASP A 57 -1.01 -6.02 4.06
N ARG A 58 -0.75 -4.91 3.37
CA ARG A 58 0.59 -4.33 3.27
C ARG A 58 1.13 -3.89 4.62
N ASN A 59 0.30 -3.26 5.45
CA ASN A 59 0.72 -2.85 6.78
C ASN A 59 0.92 -4.05 7.71
N ILE A 60 0.02 -5.05 7.69
CA ILE A 60 0.13 -6.24 8.54
C ILE A 60 1.41 -7.01 8.25
N GLY A 61 1.81 -7.14 6.98
CA GLY A 61 3.08 -7.77 6.61
C GLY A 61 4.33 -6.97 7.00
N LEU A 62 4.20 -5.64 7.13
CA LEU A 62 5.31 -4.74 7.47
C LEU A 62 5.49 -4.52 8.98
N VAL A 63 4.44 -4.67 9.78
CA VAL A 63 4.49 -4.53 11.26
C VAL A 63 5.50 -5.46 11.93
N PRO A 64 5.55 -6.78 11.67
CA PRO A 64 6.52 -7.66 12.33
C PRO A 64 7.97 -7.33 11.93
N ILE A 65 8.19 -6.95 10.67
CA ILE A 65 9.49 -6.50 10.17
C ILE A 65 9.89 -5.19 10.84
N GLY A 66 8.96 -4.25 10.99
CA GLY A 66 9.19 -2.98 11.65
C GLY A 66 9.48 -3.13 13.15
N LYS A 67 8.79 -4.06 13.83
CA LYS A 67 9.07 -4.42 15.22
C LYS A 67 10.48 -4.98 15.37
N GLU A 68 10.90 -5.84 14.45
CA GLU A 68 12.27 -6.37 14.43
C GLU A 68 13.29 -5.24 14.22
N TYR A 69 13.04 -4.33 13.28
CA TYR A 69 13.93 -3.18 13.04
C TYR A 69 14.00 -2.20 14.22
N LEU A 70 12.89 -1.93 14.91
CA LEU A 70 12.87 -1.09 16.13
C LEU A 70 13.68 -1.70 17.28
N SER A 71 13.78 -3.04 17.34
CA SER A 71 14.60 -3.72 18.34
C SER A 71 16.11 -3.67 18.05
N CYS A 72 16.52 -3.20 16.88
CA CYS A 72 17.91 -3.11 16.44
C CYS A 72 18.45 -1.68 16.51
N GLN A 73 19.76 -1.51 16.72
CA GLN A 73 20.40 -0.20 16.67
C GLN A 73 20.69 0.23 15.23
N LEU A 74 20.31 1.45 14.87
CA LEU A 74 20.63 2.04 13.57
C LEU A 74 22.13 2.38 13.50
N LYS A 75 22.89 1.66 12.69
CA LYS A 75 24.34 1.83 12.59
C LYS A 75 24.74 2.84 11.52
N SER A 76 24.13 2.77 10.34
CA SER A 76 24.34 3.75 9.28
C SER A 76 23.17 3.82 8.30
N ARG A 77 22.96 5.00 7.72
CA ARG A 77 22.23 5.17 6.46
C ARG A 77 23.26 5.49 5.39
N ASN A 78 23.38 4.66 4.37
CA ASN A 78 24.28 4.93 3.26
C ASN A 78 23.74 6.10 2.43
N GLU A 79 24.63 7.01 2.04
CA GLU A 79 24.31 8.09 1.12
C GLU A 79 23.91 7.53 -0.27
N PRO A 80 23.03 8.24 -1.00
CA PRO A 80 22.60 7.82 -2.33
C PRO A 80 23.78 7.77 -3.30
N ASP A 81 24.21 6.57 -3.66
CA ASP A 81 24.98 6.35 -4.87
C ASP A 81 23.99 6.39 -6.06
N PRO A 82 24.22 7.16 -7.13
CA PRO A 82 23.29 7.22 -8.27
C PRO A 82 23.06 5.87 -8.97
N GLU A 83 23.90 4.87 -8.70
CA GLU A 83 23.77 3.51 -9.26
C GLU A 83 23.18 2.48 -8.27
N THR A 84 22.97 2.83 -6.99
CA THR A 84 22.47 1.88 -5.97
C THR A 84 21.31 2.43 -5.13
N PHE A 85 20.45 1.54 -4.65
CA PHE A 85 19.37 1.93 -3.74
C PHE A 85 19.93 2.34 -2.38
N ARG A 86 19.39 3.40 -1.78
CA ARG A 86 19.74 3.77 -0.40
C ARG A 86 19.48 2.61 0.56
N THR A 87 20.48 2.31 1.38
CA THR A 87 20.48 1.17 2.30
C THR A 87 20.67 1.63 3.73
N VAL A 88 20.04 0.89 4.64
CA VAL A 88 20.08 1.09 6.08
C VAL A 88 20.72 -0.13 6.69
N THR A 89 21.75 0.08 7.51
CA THR A 89 22.43 -0.98 8.26
C THR A 89 21.98 -0.92 9.71
N LEU A 90 21.44 -2.04 10.20
CA LEU A 90 20.97 -2.24 11.56
C LEU A 90 21.87 -3.25 12.28
N ASP A 91 22.16 -2.99 13.55
CA ASP A 91 22.81 -3.94 14.46
C ASP A 91 21.76 -4.55 15.39
N CYS A 92 21.46 -5.83 15.19
CA CYS A 92 20.45 -6.59 15.91
C CYS A 92 21.09 -7.49 16.99
N GLY A 93 21.94 -6.93 17.85
CA GLY A 93 22.60 -7.68 18.93
C GLY A 93 23.82 -8.47 18.46
N GLY A 94 24.60 -7.91 17.53
CA GLY A 94 25.80 -8.50 16.97
C GLY A 94 25.64 -9.05 15.55
N GLU A 95 24.40 -9.09 15.02
CA GLU A 95 24.13 -9.39 13.62
C GLU A 95 23.83 -8.10 12.84
N GLU A 96 24.62 -7.84 11.80
CA GLU A 96 24.37 -6.73 10.88
C GLU A 96 23.31 -7.12 9.83
N LYS A 97 22.21 -6.36 9.79
CA LYS A 97 21.16 -6.50 8.77
C LYS A 97 21.14 -5.28 7.88
N MET A 98 21.20 -5.51 6.57
CA MET A 98 21.05 -4.47 5.56
C MET A 98 19.63 -4.51 4.98
N ALA A 99 18.94 -3.38 5.04
CA ALA A 99 17.61 -3.19 4.47
C ALA A 99 17.62 -2.03 3.47
N LYS A 100 16.73 -2.06 2.47
CA LYS A 100 16.50 -0.87 1.63
C LYS A 100 15.82 0.20 2.49
N GLU A 101 16.26 1.45 2.37
CA GLU A 101 15.75 2.57 3.19
C GLU A 101 14.23 2.72 3.07
N GLU A 102 13.68 2.61 1.86
CA GLU A 102 12.23 2.68 1.63
C GLU A 102 11.46 1.58 2.38
N LEU A 103 12.02 0.38 2.47
CA LEU A 103 11.41 -0.74 3.20
C LEU A 103 11.57 -0.55 4.70
N TYR A 104 12.72 -0.07 5.15
CA TYR A 104 12.97 0.26 6.55
C TYR A 104 12.00 1.33 7.06
N ASP A 105 11.92 2.48 6.38
CA ASP A 105 11.05 3.59 6.78
C ASP A 105 9.57 3.19 6.72
N ALA A 106 9.15 2.40 5.72
CA ALA A 106 7.78 1.89 5.65
C ALA A 106 7.45 0.89 6.77
N ALA A 107 8.37 -0.01 7.11
CA ALA A 107 8.19 -1.00 8.16
C ALA A 107 8.17 -0.36 9.55
N VAL A 108 9.12 0.54 9.85
CA VAL A 108 9.17 1.29 11.11
C VAL A 108 7.91 2.14 11.28
N LYS A 109 7.50 2.87 10.23
CA LYS A 109 6.26 3.66 10.25
C LYS A 109 5.02 2.80 10.49
N ALA A 110 4.98 1.59 9.92
CA ALA A 110 3.90 0.65 10.17
C ALA A 110 3.92 0.18 11.64
N ALA A 111 5.07 -0.21 12.19
CA ALA A 111 5.19 -0.65 13.59
C ALA A 111 4.78 0.44 14.59
N ILE A 112 5.24 1.68 14.42
CA ILE A 112 4.85 2.83 15.27
C ILE A 112 3.34 3.07 15.20
N LYS A 113 2.74 3.00 14.00
CA LYS A 113 1.30 3.17 13.83
C LYS A 113 0.46 2.13 14.59
N TYR A 114 1.02 0.95 14.85
CA TYR A 114 0.39 -0.12 15.62
C TYR A 114 0.82 -0.14 17.10
N GLY A 115 1.53 0.89 17.57
CA GLY A 115 1.87 1.10 18.99
C GLY A 115 3.15 0.39 19.46
N TYR A 116 4.03 0.01 18.54
CA TYR A 116 5.36 -0.49 18.87
C TYR A 116 6.36 0.67 18.90
N GLU A 117 7.11 0.79 19.99
CA GLU A 117 8.23 1.73 20.18
C GLU A 117 9.53 0.97 20.37
#